data_AF-A0A3D2PSU6-F1
#
_entry.id   AF-A0A3D2PSU6-F1
#
_cell.length_a   1.000
_cell.length_b   1.000
_cell.length_c   1.000
_cell.angle_alpha   90.00
_cell.angle_beta   90.00
_cell.angle_gamma   90.00
#
_symmetry.space_group_name_H-M   'P 1'
#
loop_
_entity.id
_entity.type
_entity.pdbx_description
1 polymer ?
#
loop_
_entity_poly.entity_id
_entity_poly.type
_entity_poly.pdbx_seq_one_letter_code
_entity_poly.pdbx_strand_id
1 'polypeptide(L)' 'KNGIFPVDEKAEAYMKEHSKRPYKVYEADEDAVYDEEYTIDLSTLRPTVAFPHLPENTKTIDEVGDITIDQVVIGS' A
#
# COMPACT_ATOMS: atom_id res chain seq x y z
N LYS A 1 7.36 -1.88 -14.53
CA LYS A 1 6.52 -0.74 -14.08
C LYS A 1 6.56 -0.72 -12.55
N ASN A 2 6.47 0.44 -11.91
CA ASN A 2 6.67 0.63 -10.46
C ASN A 2 5.49 1.37 -9.85
N GLY A 3 5.24 1.17 -8.55
CA GLY A 3 4.40 2.06 -7.74
C GLY A 3 5.26 3.13 -7.09
N ILE A 4 4.74 4.36 -6.99
CA ILE A 4 5.43 5.49 -6.38
C ILE A 4 4.43 6.32 -5.57
N PHE A 5 4.90 6.85 -4.44
CA PHE A 5 4.17 7.83 -3.64
C PHE A 5 4.93 9.17 -3.69
N PRO A 6 4.23 10.31 -3.63
CA PRO A 6 4.88 11.61 -3.43
C PRO A 6 5.64 11.61 -2.10
N VAL A 7 6.70 12.44 -2.03
CA VAL A 7 7.48 12.58 -0.80
C VAL A 7 6.71 13.49 0.15
N ASP A 8 6.33 12.94 1.31
CA ASP A 8 5.68 13.68 2.38
C ASP A 8 6.61 13.82 3.62
N GLU A 9 6.11 14.46 4.66
CA GLU A 9 6.83 14.65 5.92
C GLU A 9 7.26 13.32 6.58
N LYS A 10 6.50 12.24 6.36
CA LYS A 10 6.82 10.91 6.91
C LYS A 10 8.00 10.30 6.17
N ALA A 11 8.01 10.38 4.84
CA ALA A 11 9.13 9.95 4.03
C ALA A 11 10.41 10.73 4.37
N GLU A 12 10.30 12.05 4.55
CA GLU A 12 11.43 12.88 4.99
C GLU A 12 11.94 12.50 6.39
N ALA A 13 11.04 12.30 7.36
CA ALA A 13 11.40 11.92 8.72
C ALA A 13 12.15 10.58 8.73
N TYR A 14 11.63 9.59 8.01
CA TYR A 14 12.28 8.30 7.84
C TYR A 14 13.69 8.45 7.25
N MET A 15 13.83 9.26 6.18
CA MET A 15 15.12 9.49 5.53
C MET A 15 16.13 10.20 6.45
N LYS A 16 15.70 11.18 7.24
CA LYS A 16 16.55 11.89 8.20
C LYS A 16 17.05 10.97 9.32
N GLU A 17 16.23 10.02 9.75
CA GLU A 17 16.59 9.02 10.77
C GLU A 17 17.56 7.97 10.23
N HIS A 18 17.36 7.51 8.98
CA HIS A 18 18.03 6.32 8.45
C HIS A 18 19.16 6.62 7.45
N SER A 19 19.35 7.88 7.03
CA SER A 19 20.36 8.25 6.05
C SER A 19 20.95 9.64 6.30
N LYS A 20 22.24 9.78 5.99
CA LYS A 20 22.96 11.07 5.96
C LYS A 20 23.26 11.54 4.54
N ARG A 21 22.83 10.78 3.53
CA ARG A 21 23.11 11.11 2.13
C ARG A 21 22.21 12.26 1.67
N PRO A 22 22.73 13.21 0.89
CA PRO A 22 21.89 14.21 0.25
C PRO A 22 20.90 13.51 -0.69
N TYR A 23 19.66 13.99 -0.69
CA TYR A 23 18.61 13.54 -1.60
C TYR A 23 17.92 14.74 -2.22
N LYS A 24 17.21 14.50 -3.32
CA LYS A 24 16.40 15.49 -4.02
C LYS A 24 14.97 14.97 -4.08
N VAL A 25 14.02 15.82 -3.73
CA VAL A 25 12.59 15.54 -3.85
C VAL A 25 12.16 15.75 -5.30
N TYR A 26 11.34 14.84 -5.80
CA TYR A 26 10.70 14.91 -7.11
C TYR A 26 9.20 14.74 -6.90
N GLU A 27 8.43 15.56 -7.60
CA GLU A 27 6.97 15.59 -7.51
C GLU A 27 6.39 15.52 -8.92
N ALA A 28 5.14 15.09 -9.02
CA ALA A 28 4.41 15.19 -10.27
C ALA A 28 4.07 16.65 -10.55
N ASP A 29 4.07 17.03 -11.83
CA ASP A 29 3.59 18.34 -12.26
C ASP A 29 2.08 18.46 -11.97
N GLU A 30 1.61 19.67 -11.64
CA GLU A 30 0.19 19.91 -11.33
C GLU A 30 -0.75 19.60 -12.51
N ASP A 31 -0.24 19.61 -13.74
CA ASP A 31 -0.95 19.34 -14.99
C ASP A 31 -0.62 17.96 -15.59
N ALA A 32 -0.02 17.06 -14.80
CA ALA A 32 0.26 15.70 -15.23
C ALA A 32 -1.03 14.96 -15.63
N VAL A 33 -1.01 14.33 -16.81
CA VAL A 33 -2.15 13.56 -17.34
C VAL A 33 -1.96 12.07 -17.05
N TYR A 34 -2.95 11.47 -16.40
CA TYR A 34 -3.01 10.03 -16.13
C TYR A 34 -3.91 9.33 -17.15
N ASP A 35 -3.54 8.11 -17.54
CA ASP A 35 -4.36 7.27 -18.42
C ASP A 35 -5.67 6.84 -17.70
N GLU A 36 -5.58 6.58 -16.40
CA GLU A 36 -6.69 6.24 -15.52
C GLU A 36 -6.48 6.83 -14.12
N GLU A 37 -7.56 7.28 -13.47
CA GLU A 37 -7.56 7.79 -12.10
C GLU A 37 -8.56 7.00 -11.24
N TYR A 38 -8.12 6.59 -10.05
CA TYR A 38 -8.92 5.83 -9.10
C TYR A 38 -8.97 6.55 -7.76
N THR A 39 -10.18 6.92 -7.32
CA THR A 39 -10.40 7.49 -5.98
C THR A 39 -10.78 6.40 -5.00
N ILE A 40 -9.98 6.23 -3.93
CA ILE A 40 -10.21 5.23 -2.89
C ILE A 40 -10.41 5.94 -1.55
N ASP A 41 -11.58 5.77 -0.93
CA ASP A 41 -11.86 6.30 0.40
C ASP A 41 -11.34 5.34 1.48
N LEU A 42 -10.19 5.69 2.07
CA LEU A 42 -9.53 4.90 3.10
C LEU A 42 -10.38 4.70 4.36
N SER A 43 -11.34 5.58 4.65
CA SER A 43 -12.22 5.45 5.82
C SER A 43 -13.23 4.32 5.69
N THR A 44 -13.50 3.89 4.45
CA THR A 44 -14.43 2.80 4.13
C THR A 44 -13.75 1.44 4.00
N LEU A 45 -12.41 1.41 3.96
CA LEU A 45 -11.65 0.18 3.81
C LEU A 45 -11.84 -0.74 5.01
N ARG A 46 -12.05 -2.02 4.70
CA ARG A 46 -12.13 -3.09 5.69
C ARG A 46 -10.88 -3.96 5.62
N PRO A 47 -10.50 -4.64 6.71
CA PRO A 47 -9.47 -5.67 6.64
C PRO A 47 -9.83 -6.74 5.60
N THR A 48 -8.85 -7.09 4.77
CA THR A 48 -9.00 -8.04 3.67
C THR A 48 -7.99 -9.18 3.77
N VAL A 49 -8.34 -10.31 3.16
CA VAL A 49 -7.47 -11.49 3.04
C VAL A 49 -7.47 -11.94 1.58
N ALA A 50 -6.27 -12.12 1.01
CA ALA A 50 -6.11 -12.74 -0.30
C ALA A 50 -6.17 -14.26 -0.16
N PHE A 51 -7.17 -14.89 -0.78
CA PHE A 51 -7.34 -16.33 -0.77
C PHE A 51 -6.44 -17.02 -1.80
N PRO A 52 -6.07 -18.29 -1.57
CA PRO A 52 -5.43 -19.07 -2.61
C PRO A 52 -6.26 -19.13 -3.90
N HIS A 53 -5.65 -19.26 -5.09
CA HIS A 53 -4.21 -19.24 -5.38
C HIS A 53 -3.76 -17.93 -6.07
N LEU A 54 -4.62 -16.90 -6.09
CA LEU A 54 -4.37 -15.64 -6.79
C LEU A 54 -4.51 -14.46 -5.80
N PRO A 55 -3.57 -13.50 -5.77
CA PRO A 55 -3.68 -12.34 -4.89
C PRO A 55 -4.98 -11.53 -5.07
N GLU A 56 -5.51 -11.50 -6.28
CA GLU A 56 -6.76 -10.79 -6.61
C GLU A 56 -8.03 -11.46 -6.06
N ASN A 57 -7.95 -12.71 -5.59
CA ASN A 57 -9.03 -13.40 -4.89
C ASN A 57 -9.17 -12.87 -3.45
N THR A 58 -9.35 -11.56 -3.33
CA THR A 58 -9.41 -10.83 -2.08
C THR A 58 -10.84 -10.78 -1.55
N LYS A 59 -11.00 -11.08 -0.27
CA LYS A 59 -12.28 -11.04 0.45
C LYS A 59 -12.16 -10.16 1.69
N THR A 60 -13.26 -9.52 2.11
CA THR A 60 -13.30 -8.83 3.40
C THR A 60 -13.53 -9.84 4.53
N ILE A 61 -13.05 -9.54 5.73
CA ILE A 61 -13.08 -10.52 6.83
C ILE A 61 -14.50 -10.98 7.21
N ASP A 62 -15.52 -10.17 6.93
CA ASP A 62 -16.94 -10.49 7.12
C ASP A 62 -17.49 -11.54 6.14
N GLU A 63 -16.77 -11.89 5.08
CA GLU A 63 -17.16 -12.90 4.07
C GLU A 63 -16.53 -14.28 4.31
N VAL A 64 -15.55 -14.36 5.23
CA VAL A 64 -14.60 -15.49 5.30
C VAL A 64 -15.07 -16.63 6.22
N GLY A 65 -15.97 -16.34 7.17
CA GLY A 65 -16.46 -17.33 8.14
C GLY A 65 -15.35 -17.92 9.02
N ASP A 66 -15.64 -19.04 9.69
CA ASP A 66 -14.68 -19.73 10.54
C ASP A 66 -13.80 -20.66 9.71
N ILE A 67 -12.48 -20.45 9.78
CA ILE A 67 -11.47 -21.29 9.11
C ILE A 67 -10.44 -21.69 10.16
N THR A 68 -10.15 -22.99 10.24
CA THR A 68 -9.04 -23.48 11.06
C THR A 68 -7.72 -23.08 10.42
N ILE A 69 -6.87 -22.42 11.20
CA ILE A 69 -5.53 -22.01 10.79
C ILE A 69 -4.52 -22.85 11.56
N ASP A 70 -3.77 -23.68 10.84
CA ASP A 70 -2.73 -24.53 11.44
C ASP A 70 -1.40 -23.81 11.63
N GLN A 71 -1.14 -22.75 10.85
CA GLN A 71 0.11 -22.00 10.88
C GLN A 71 -0.11 -20.52 10.55
N VAL A 72 0.60 -19.66 11.29
CA VAL A 72 0.70 -18.22 11.00
C VAL A 72 2.18 -17.87 10.83
N VAL A 73 2.50 -17.17 9.74
CA VAL A 73 3.82 -16.61 9.48
C VAL A 73 3.66 -15.09 9.36
N ILE A 74 4.44 -14.34 10.13
CA ILE A 74 4.43 -12.86 10.15
C ILE A 74 5.77 -12.38 9.61
N GLY A 75 5.71 -11.51 8.61
CA GLY A 75 6.86 -11.17 7.78
C GLY A 75 6.99 -12.12 6.58
N SER A 76 7.89 -11.74 5.68
CA SER A 76 8.30 -12.53 4.52
C SER A 76 9.79 -12.80 4.59
#